data_AF-A0A966CC69-F1
#
_entry.id   AF-A0A966CC69-F1
#
_cell.length_a   1.000
_cell.length_b   1.000
_cell.length_c   1.000
_cell.angle_alpha   90.00
_cell.angle_beta   90.00
_cell.angle_gamma   90.00
#
_symmetry.space_group_name_H-M   'P 1'
#
loop_
_entity.id
_entity.type
_entity.pdbx_description
1 polymer ?
#
loop_
_entity_poly.entity_id
_entity_poly.type
_entity_poly.pdbx_seq_one_letter_code
_entity_poly.pdbx_strand_id
1 'polypeptide(L)'
;MKKIFKLTTFILVTPSLFTFVFPHSVKANNQFDVCLQELTSSGVEVKQAQTGCADALVPRELSTCVRNISTNTDIKAIDALKSCYQVRRPLDMGNCVVNINRNSILIPASSAKIEKKETEAMAESPINQFATEDGKNNSTAKVSPVIMALNTCQASLLPARHSECVIALSRTPEVKDPIQAMETCLSAEDFPRDLFPSYQQ
;
A
#
# COMPACT_ATOMS: atom_id res chain seq x y z
N MET A 1 2.09 86.19 27.89
CA MET A 1 3.08 85.84 28.93
C MET A 1 3.53 84.40 28.69
N LYS A 2 4.83 84.20 28.46
CA LYS A 2 5.51 82.93 28.16
C LYS A 2 5.46 81.99 29.37
N LYS A 3 5.07 80.73 29.18
CA LYS A 3 5.39 79.64 30.11
C LYS A 3 6.05 78.51 29.35
N ILE A 4 7.33 78.34 29.65
CA ILE A 4 8.24 77.32 29.15
C ILE A 4 7.96 76.06 29.97
N PHE A 5 7.33 75.05 29.38
CA PHE A 5 7.15 73.75 30.01
C PHE A 5 8.34 72.86 29.64
N LYS A 6 9.06 72.39 30.67
CA LYS A 6 10.27 71.58 30.54
C LYS A 6 9.94 70.22 29.92
N LEU A 7 10.72 69.84 28.91
CA LEU A 7 10.69 68.53 28.27
C LEU A 7 11.39 67.52 29.20
N THR A 8 10.61 66.74 29.95
CA THR A 8 11.12 65.57 30.68
C THR A 8 11.12 64.37 29.74
N THR A 9 12.32 63.94 29.37
CA THR A 9 12.60 62.76 28.53
C THR A 9 12.08 61.49 29.22
N PHE A 10 10.95 60.96 28.77
CA PHE A 10 10.51 59.62 29.12
C PHE A 10 11.28 58.62 28.26
N ILE A 11 12.18 57.85 28.89
CA ILE A 11 12.78 56.68 28.27
C ILE A 11 11.69 55.62 28.18
N LEU A 12 11.12 55.44 26.99
CA LEU A 12 10.28 54.28 26.67
C LEU A 12 11.19 53.05 26.65
N VAL A 13 11.25 52.36 27.79
CA VAL A 13 11.77 50.99 27.85
C VAL A 13 10.77 50.14 27.06
N THR A 14 11.08 49.86 25.80
CA THR A 14 10.37 48.84 25.02
C THR A 14 10.58 47.50 25.74
N PRO A 15 9.54 46.86 26.30
CA PRO A 15 9.70 45.48 26.75
C PRO A 15 10.01 44.66 25.50
N SER A 16 11.25 44.18 25.41
CA SER A 16 11.66 43.23 24.39
C SER A 16 10.73 42.03 24.51
N LEU A 17 9.90 41.84 23.49
CA LEU A 17 8.90 40.79 23.44
C LEU A 17 9.66 39.45 23.39
N PHE A 18 9.88 38.83 24.55
CA PHE A 18 10.39 37.47 24.64
C PHE A 18 9.39 36.57 23.92
N THR A 19 9.72 36.14 22.70
CA THR A 19 9.04 35.04 22.05
C THR A 19 9.34 33.79 22.87
N PHE A 20 8.39 33.38 23.72
CA PHE A 20 8.40 32.07 24.33
C PHE A 20 8.27 31.04 23.20
N VAL A 21 9.41 30.50 22.78
CA VAL A 21 9.46 29.30 21.95
C VAL A 21 9.01 28.17 22.86
N PHE A 22 7.71 27.88 22.88
CA PHE A 22 7.20 26.67 23.52
C PHE A 22 7.80 25.49 22.74
N PRO A 23 8.61 24.61 23.36
CA PRO A 23 9.05 23.41 22.69
C PRO A 23 7.80 22.57 22.39
N HIS A 24 7.49 22.41 21.11
CA HIS A 24 6.46 21.47 20.69
C HIS A 24 6.87 20.09 21.20
N SER A 25 6.11 19.55 22.15
CA SER A 25 6.30 18.16 22.59
C SER A 25 5.94 17.25 21.42
N VAL A 26 6.94 16.67 20.76
CA VAL A 26 6.71 15.57 19.81
C VAL A 26 6.25 14.37 20.64
N LYS A 27 4.95 14.09 20.64
CA LYS A 27 4.42 12.88 21.28
C LYS A 27 4.88 11.69 20.46
N ALA A 28 5.80 10.89 21.01
CA ALA A 28 6.18 9.62 20.42
C ALA A 28 5.00 8.65 20.56
N ASN A 29 4.22 8.47 19.50
CA ASN A 29 3.17 7.45 19.47
C ASN A 29 3.80 6.06 19.38
N ASN A 30 3.29 5.12 20.18
CA ASN A 30 3.75 3.74 20.10
C ASN A 30 3.29 3.09 18.77
N GLN A 31 3.89 1.96 18.41
CA GLN A 31 3.60 1.31 17.11
C GLN A 31 2.14 0.85 16.96
N PHE A 32 1.45 0.53 18.06
CA PHE A 32 0.04 0.14 18.03
C PHE A 32 -0.86 1.36 17.81
N ASP A 33 -0.56 2.50 18.44
CA ASP A 33 -1.29 3.76 18.21
C ASP A 33 -1.22 4.17 16.74
N VAL A 34 -0.02 4.10 16.15
CA VAL A 34 0.17 4.41 14.72
C VAL A 34 -0.59 3.41 13.85
N CYS A 35 -0.48 2.12 14.16
CA CYS A 35 -1.17 1.08 13.39
C CYS A 35 -2.68 1.29 13.38
N LEU A 36 -3.28 1.49 14.56
CA LEU A 36 -4.73 1.67 14.70
C LEU A 36 -5.19 2.94 13.99
N GLN A 37 -4.46 4.05 14.15
CA GLN A 37 -4.77 5.31 13.48
C GLN A 37 -4.71 5.17 11.95
N GLU A 38 -3.66 4.54 11.42
CA GLU A 38 -3.46 4.40 9.98
C GLU A 38 -4.51 3.45 9.34
N LEU A 39 -4.80 2.32 9.97
CA LEU A 39 -5.81 1.38 9.46
C LEU A 39 -7.21 2.00 9.45
N THR A 40 -7.62 2.63 10.56
CA THR A 40 -8.93 3.27 10.66
C THR A 40 -9.06 4.46 9.71
N SER A 41 -8.00 5.27 9.54
CA SER A 41 -7.95 6.35 8.54
C SER A 41 -8.03 5.83 7.10
N SER A 42 -7.60 4.59 6.86
CA SER A 42 -7.71 3.92 5.56
C SER A 42 -9.10 3.27 5.33
N GLY A 43 -10.04 3.44 6.27
CA GLY A 43 -11.41 2.93 6.18
C GLY A 43 -11.61 1.51 6.72
N VAL A 44 -10.63 0.96 7.45
CA VAL A 44 -10.81 -0.32 8.18
C VAL A 44 -11.63 -0.09 9.44
N GLU A 45 -12.58 -0.99 9.73
CA GLU A 45 -13.37 -0.91 10.96
C GLU A 45 -12.45 -1.00 12.20
N VAL A 46 -12.75 -0.20 13.24
CA VAL A 46 -11.96 -0.14 14.47
C VAL A 46 -11.70 -1.54 15.06
N LYS A 47 -12.70 -2.42 15.09
CA LYS A 47 -12.56 -3.78 15.63
C LYS A 47 -11.56 -4.62 14.82
N GLN A 48 -11.64 -4.56 13.49
CA GLN A 48 -10.72 -5.28 12.61
C GLN A 48 -9.29 -4.72 12.71
N ALA A 49 -9.16 -3.40 12.82
CA ALA A 49 -7.88 -2.74 13.03
C ALA A 49 -7.26 -3.11 14.39
N GLN A 50 -8.07 -3.16 15.47
CA GLN A 50 -7.61 -3.60 16.79
C GLN A 50 -7.06 -5.03 16.76
N THR A 51 -7.81 -5.99 16.21
CA THR A 51 -7.36 -7.37 16.07
C THR A 51 -6.11 -7.46 15.21
N GLY A 52 -6.10 -6.84 14.02
CA GLY A 52 -4.96 -6.88 13.11
C GLY A 52 -3.69 -6.30 13.74
N CYS A 53 -3.78 -5.14 14.41
CA CYS A 53 -2.63 -4.52 15.06
C CYS A 53 -2.14 -5.30 16.30
N ALA A 54 -3.05 -5.91 17.06
CA ALA A 54 -2.68 -6.69 18.24
C ALA A 54 -1.93 -7.98 17.88
N ASP A 55 -2.35 -8.63 16.79
CA ASP A 55 -1.79 -9.91 16.38
C ASP A 55 -0.57 -9.78 15.42
N ALA A 56 -0.33 -8.57 14.90
CA ALA A 56 0.80 -8.32 14.01
C ALA A 56 2.14 -8.48 14.72
N LEU A 57 3.09 -9.17 14.08
CA LEU A 57 4.48 -9.24 14.54
C LEU A 57 5.12 -7.84 14.62
N VAL A 58 4.83 -6.99 13.63
CA VAL A 58 5.29 -5.60 13.56
C VAL A 58 4.11 -4.70 13.14
N PRO A 59 3.33 -4.14 14.10
CA PRO A 59 2.09 -3.40 13.82
C PRO A 59 2.28 -2.22 12.84
N ARG A 60 3.41 -1.52 12.93
CA ARG A 60 3.74 -0.41 12.03
C ARG A 60 3.92 -0.87 10.59
N GLU A 61 4.54 -2.02 10.36
CA GLU A 61 4.71 -2.55 9.01
C GLU A 61 3.40 -3.05 8.42
N LEU A 62 2.55 -3.68 9.25
CA LEU A 62 1.22 -4.10 8.81
C LEU A 62 0.39 -2.90 8.31
N SER A 63 0.26 -1.86 9.13
CA SER A 63 -0.46 -0.64 8.77
C SER A 63 0.15 0.08 7.56
N THR A 64 1.48 0.12 7.48
CA THR A 64 2.19 0.68 6.31
C THR A 64 1.88 -0.11 5.04
N CYS A 65 1.89 -1.45 5.09
CA CYS A 65 1.54 -2.31 3.97
C CYS A 65 0.13 -2.01 3.46
N VAL A 66 -0.86 -1.99 4.37
CA VAL A 66 -2.26 -1.73 4.04
C VAL A 66 -2.44 -0.37 3.40
N ARG A 67 -1.95 0.69 4.06
CA ARG A 67 -2.05 2.05 3.55
C ARG A 67 -1.36 2.20 2.19
N ASN A 68 -0.18 1.58 2.03
CA ASN A 68 0.56 1.67 0.78
C ASN A 68 -0.25 1.05 -0.38
N ILE A 69 -0.84 -0.12 -0.18
CA ILE A 69 -1.68 -0.77 -1.19
C ILE A 69 -2.95 0.04 -1.45
N SER A 70 -3.70 0.43 -0.41
CA SER A 70 -4.99 1.10 -0.58
C SER A 70 -4.88 2.52 -1.14
N THR A 71 -3.74 3.18 -0.96
CA THR A 71 -3.50 4.53 -1.51
C THR A 71 -3.03 4.48 -2.96
N ASN A 72 -2.38 3.40 -3.38
CA ASN A 72 -1.71 3.33 -4.69
C ASN A 72 -2.34 2.33 -5.65
N THR A 73 -3.44 1.69 -5.27
CA THR A 73 -4.18 0.72 -6.08
C THR A 73 -5.68 0.85 -5.80
N ASP A 74 -6.51 0.17 -6.58
CA ASP A 74 -7.96 0.11 -6.34
C ASP A 74 -8.36 -0.95 -5.29
N ILE A 75 -7.38 -1.57 -4.60
CA ILE A 75 -7.65 -2.56 -3.55
C ILE A 75 -8.13 -1.85 -2.30
N LYS A 76 -9.28 -2.28 -1.76
CA LYS A 76 -9.80 -1.74 -0.50
C LYS A 76 -8.86 -2.08 0.66
N ALA A 77 -8.75 -1.17 1.63
CA ALA A 77 -7.86 -1.35 2.78
C ALA A 77 -8.14 -2.63 3.57
N ILE A 78 -9.41 -3.07 3.66
CA ILE A 78 -9.75 -4.32 4.36
C ILE A 78 -9.25 -5.56 3.62
N ASP A 79 -9.22 -5.55 2.29
CA ASP A 79 -8.71 -6.66 1.49
C ASP A 79 -7.18 -6.69 1.54
N ALA A 80 -6.55 -5.50 1.46
CA ALA A 80 -5.12 -5.36 1.70
C ALA A 80 -4.72 -5.83 3.11
N LEU A 81 -5.51 -5.54 4.14
CA LEU A 81 -5.26 -5.98 5.52
C LEU A 81 -5.21 -7.50 5.63
N LYS A 82 -6.17 -8.21 5.02
CA LYS A 82 -6.17 -9.68 5.00
C LYS A 82 -4.88 -10.23 4.38
N SER A 83 -4.44 -9.68 3.25
CA SER A 83 -3.23 -10.14 2.56
C SER A 83 -1.94 -9.77 3.30
N CYS A 84 -1.80 -8.53 3.76
CA CYS A 84 -0.64 -8.05 4.51
C CYS A 84 -0.44 -8.82 5.83
N TYR A 85 -1.53 -9.26 6.46
CA TYR A 85 -1.48 -10.01 7.71
C TYR A 85 -1.00 -11.45 7.54
N GLN A 86 -1.19 -12.04 6.35
CA GLN A 86 -0.85 -13.44 6.05
C GLN A 86 0.63 -13.64 5.68
N VAL A 87 1.43 -12.57 5.60
CA VAL A 87 2.85 -12.62 5.22
C VAL A 87 3.76 -12.26 6.38
N ARG A 88 4.97 -12.82 6.40
CA ARG A 88 5.98 -12.47 7.43
C ARG A 88 6.67 -11.12 7.19
N ARG A 89 6.58 -10.56 5.98
CA ARG A 89 7.21 -9.29 5.59
C ARG A 89 6.19 -8.35 4.92
N PRO A 90 5.31 -7.71 5.70
CA PRO A 90 4.26 -6.85 5.14
C PRO A 90 4.81 -5.72 4.27
N LEU A 91 5.94 -5.12 4.64
CA LEU A 91 6.51 -4.01 3.87
C LEU A 91 6.93 -4.43 2.45
N ASP A 92 7.65 -5.54 2.32
CA ASP A 92 8.06 -6.09 1.01
C ASP A 92 6.85 -6.46 0.16
N MET A 93 5.84 -7.06 0.78
CA MET A 93 4.57 -7.42 0.16
C MET A 93 3.84 -6.20 -0.41
N GLY A 94 3.67 -5.15 0.40
CA GLY A 94 3.05 -3.90 -0.06
C GLY A 94 3.83 -3.24 -1.20
N ASN A 95 5.16 -3.22 -1.11
CA ASN A 95 6.02 -2.69 -2.19
C ASN A 95 5.88 -3.51 -3.47
N CYS A 96 5.83 -4.85 -3.37
CA CYS A 96 5.66 -5.73 -4.51
C CYS A 96 4.39 -5.39 -5.31
N VAL A 97 3.25 -5.30 -4.61
CA VAL A 97 1.95 -5.01 -5.25
C VAL A 97 1.96 -3.63 -5.90
N VAL A 98 2.46 -2.61 -5.20
CA VAL A 98 2.48 -1.23 -5.69
C VAL A 98 3.44 -1.06 -6.87
N ASN A 99 4.61 -1.71 -6.83
CA ASN A 99 5.57 -1.70 -7.93
C ASN A 99 4.97 -2.34 -9.19
N ILE A 100 4.33 -3.51 -9.06
CA ILE A 100 3.66 -4.16 -10.19
C ILE A 100 2.52 -3.27 -10.73
N ASN A 101 1.69 -2.71 -9.85
CA ASN A 101 0.58 -1.84 -10.24
C ASN A 101 1.06 -0.62 -11.04
N ARG A 102 2.12 0.06 -10.58
CA ARG A 102 2.65 1.25 -11.24
C ARG A 102 3.38 0.94 -12.55
N ASN A 103 4.00 -0.23 -12.68
CA ASN A 103 4.96 -0.47 -13.76
C ASN A 103 4.49 -1.44 -14.83
N SER A 104 3.68 -2.44 -14.48
CA SER A 104 3.24 -3.48 -15.42
C SER A 104 1.86 -3.19 -16.04
N ILE A 105 1.01 -2.44 -15.34
CA ILE A 105 -0.32 -2.06 -15.83
C ILE A 105 -0.25 -0.82 -16.73
N LEU A 106 0.83 -0.04 -16.62
CA LEU A 106 1.01 1.22 -17.35
C LEU A 106 1.78 1.09 -18.67
N ILE A 107 2.13 -0.13 -19.11
CA ILE A 107 2.71 -0.36 -20.44
C ILE A 107 1.66 -1.01 -21.33
N PRO A 108 0.73 -0.25 -21.94
CA PRO A 108 0.16 -0.72 -23.19
C PRO A 108 1.30 -0.75 -24.20
N ALA A 109 1.46 -1.89 -24.87
CA ALA A 109 2.20 -1.96 -26.12
C ALA A 109 1.80 -0.76 -27.00
N SER A 110 2.72 0.20 -27.16
CA SER A 110 2.72 1.33 -28.11
C SER A 110 1.38 2.07 -28.36
N SER A 111 1.35 3.37 -28.09
CA SER A 111 0.61 4.37 -28.89
C SER A 111 -0.63 3.87 -29.64
N ALA A 112 -1.74 3.62 -28.93
CA ALA A 112 -3.05 3.46 -29.55
C ALA A 112 -3.99 4.54 -28.99
N LYS A 113 -4.05 5.65 -29.73
CA LYS A 113 -5.02 6.73 -29.61
C LYS A 113 -6.43 6.15 -29.74
N ILE A 114 -7.23 6.10 -28.66
CA ILE A 114 -8.69 6.10 -28.76
C ILE A 114 -9.29 7.04 -27.70
N GLU A 115 -10.21 7.84 -28.21
CA GLU A 115 -10.90 8.98 -27.63
C GLU A 115 -11.85 8.61 -26.49
N LYS A 116 -12.10 9.64 -25.67
CA LYS A 116 -13.12 9.76 -24.63
C LYS A 116 -14.51 9.28 -25.11
N LYS A 117 -15.19 8.50 -24.27
CA LYS A 117 -16.64 8.67 -24.07
C LYS A 117 -17.04 8.32 -22.64
N GLU A 118 -17.52 9.35 -21.97
CA GLU A 118 -18.08 9.44 -20.64
C GLU A 118 -19.52 8.91 -20.64
N THR A 119 -19.95 8.13 -19.64
CA THR A 119 -21.32 8.15 -19.06
C THR A 119 -21.33 7.45 -17.70
N GLU A 120 -22.01 8.11 -16.74
CA GLU A 120 -22.37 7.75 -15.36
C GLU A 120 -23.32 6.51 -15.29
N ALA A 121 -23.75 5.86 -14.19
CA ALA A 121 -23.95 6.23 -12.79
C ALA A 121 -24.22 4.95 -11.91
N MET A 122 -23.88 5.05 -10.61
CA MET A 122 -24.64 4.71 -9.38
C MET A 122 -25.07 3.28 -8.92
N ALA A 123 -24.82 3.06 -7.60
CA ALA A 123 -25.57 2.30 -6.56
C ALA A 123 -25.53 0.75 -6.58
N GLU A 124 -25.48 -0.04 -5.48
CA GLU A 124 -25.30 0.09 -4.02
C GLU A 124 -25.11 -1.37 -3.46
N SER A 125 -24.69 -1.52 -2.21
CA SER A 125 -24.40 -2.81 -1.52
C SER A 125 -25.67 -3.59 -1.11
N PRO A 126 -25.62 -4.92 -0.80
CA PRO A 126 -25.34 -5.34 0.59
C PRO A 126 -24.60 -6.70 0.81
N ILE A 127 -23.69 -6.69 1.79
CA ILE A 127 -23.56 -7.60 2.97
C ILE A 127 -23.24 -9.12 2.81
N ASN A 128 -22.14 -9.48 3.49
CA ASN A 128 -21.72 -10.76 4.12
C ASN A 128 -21.70 -12.08 3.35
N GLN A 129 -20.51 -12.71 3.33
CA GLN A 129 -20.38 -14.08 3.85
C GLN A 129 -18.94 -14.41 4.28
N PHE A 130 -18.89 -15.15 5.38
CA PHE A 130 -17.73 -15.68 6.09
C PHE A 130 -17.70 -17.20 5.86
N ALA A 131 -16.48 -17.76 5.76
CA ALA A 131 -16.13 -19.18 5.62
C ALA A 131 -16.43 -19.79 4.22
N THR A 132 -15.64 -20.68 3.61
CA THR A 132 -14.58 -21.61 4.04
C THR A 132 -13.61 -21.84 2.88
N GLU A 133 -12.44 -22.41 3.21
CA GLU A 133 -11.51 -23.04 2.27
C GLU A 133 -12.12 -24.25 1.52
N ASP A 134 -11.40 -24.62 0.46
CA ASP A 134 -11.49 -25.81 -0.41
C ASP A 134 -12.54 -25.84 -1.53
N GLY A 135 -12.02 -25.88 -2.76
CA GLY A 135 -12.73 -26.49 -3.90
C GLY A 135 -12.66 -25.71 -5.21
N LYS A 136 -11.59 -25.94 -5.97
CA LYS A 136 -11.55 -26.01 -7.45
C LYS A 136 -12.81 -25.46 -8.17
N ASN A 137 -12.77 -24.20 -8.59
CA ASN A 137 -13.69 -23.66 -9.59
C ASN A 137 -12.90 -23.04 -10.74
N ASN A 138 -12.82 -23.82 -11.82
CA ASN A 138 -12.47 -23.32 -13.13
C ASN A 138 -13.53 -22.30 -13.57
N SER A 139 -13.20 -21.01 -13.46
CA SER A 139 -13.84 -19.97 -14.23
C SER A 139 -12.89 -18.79 -14.36
N THR A 140 -12.50 -18.58 -15.61
CA THR A 140 -12.09 -17.35 -16.25
C THR A 140 -13.10 -16.22 -15.97
N ALA A 141 -13.26 -15.83 -14.71
CA ALA A 141 -13.60 -14.46 -14.37
C ALA A 141 -12.38 -13.62 -14.74
N LYS A 142 -12.60 -12.48 -15.38
CA LYS A 142 -11.56 -11.53 -15.76
C LYS A 142 -10.91 -10.98 -14.48
N VAL A 143 -9.96 -11.72 -13.90
CA VAL A 143 -9.25 -11.33 -12.68
C VAL A 143 -8.52 -10.04 -13.00
N SER A 144 -8.80 -8.98 -12.22
CA SER A 144 -8.10 -7.70 -12.39
C SER A 144 -6.60 -7.91 -12.20
N PRO A 145 -5.72 -7.36 -13.07
CA PRO A 145 -4.27 -7.48 -12.92
C PRO A 145 -3.75 -7.07 -11.54
N VAL A 146 -4.40 -6.08 -10.92
CA VAL A 146 -4.07 -5.61 -9.56
C VAL A 146 -4.36 -6.67 -8.50
N ILE A 147 -5.46 -7.41 -8.63
CA ILE A 147 -5.81 -8.51 -7.71
C ILE A 147 -4.86 -9.68 -7.92
N MET A 148 -4.45 -9.94 -9.16
CA MET A 148 -3.43 -10.96 -9.41
C MET A 148 -2.06 -10.56 -8.83
N ALA A 149 -1.68 -9.28 -8.89
CA ALA A 149 -0.49 -8.79 -8.22
C ALA A 149 -0.55 -9.04 -6.71
N LEU A 150 -1.70 -8.74 -6.08
CA LEU A 150 -1.92 -9.05 -4.66
C LEU A 150 -1.73 -10.54 -4.36
N ASN A 151 -2.35 -11.43 -5.12
CA ASN A 151 -2.26 -12.87 -4.85
C ASN A 151 -0.84 -13.42 -5.09
N THR A 152 -0.17 -13.00 -6.16
CA THR A 152 1.17 -13.52 -6.50
C THR A 152 2.27 -12.94 -5.61
N CYS A 153 2.18 -11.67 -5.22
CA CYS A 153 3.08 -11.10 -4.22
C CYS A 153 2.92 -11.80 -2.86
N GLN A 154 1.70 -12.21 -2.50
CA GLN A 154 1.44 -12.95 -1.28
C GLN A 154 2.02 -14.37 -1.31
N ALA A 155 1.90 -15.04 -2.46
CA ALA A 155 2.40 -16.40 -2.65
C ALA A 155 3.93 -16.45 -2.77
N SER A 156 4.56 -15.36 -3.19
CA SER A 156 6.02 -15.27 -3.37
C SER A 156 6.78 -15.39 -2.04
N LEU A 157 7.87 -16.16 -2.06
CA LEU A 157 8.80 -16.25 -0.94
C LEU A 157 9.67 -15.00 -0.80
N LEU A 158 9.82 -14.24 -1.89
CA LEU A 158 10.65 -13.03 -1.98
C LEU A 158 9.91 -11.94 -2.77
N PRO A 159 8.88 -11.29 -2.18
CA PRO A 159 7.99 -10.38 -2.91
C PRO A 159 8.73 -9.25 -3.65
N ALA A 160 9.79 -8.71 -3.07
CA ALA A 160 10.61 -7.70 -3.74
C ALA A 160 11.21 -8.24 -5.06
N ARG A 161 11.82 -9.43 -5.04
CA ARG A 161 12.41 -10.06 -6.24
C ARG A 161 11.33 -10.43 -7.26
N HIS A 162 10.18 -10.90 -6.80
CA HIS A 162 9.03 -11.18 -7.66
C HIS A 162 8.61 -9.94 -8.45
N SER A 163 8.44 -8.79 -7.79
CA SER A 163 8.07 -7.56 -8.49
C SER A 163 9.09 -7.12 -9.54
N GLU A 164 10.40 -7.23 -9.24
CA GLU A 164 11.45 -6.92 -10.21
C GLU A 164 11.41 -7.85 -11.43
N CYS A 165 11.20 -9.15 -11.20
CA CYS A 165 11.01 -10.12 -12.27
C CYS A 165 9.82 -9.76 -13.16
N VAL A 166 8.66 -9.47 -12.56
CA VAL A 166 7.43 -9.14 -13.29
C VAL A 166 7.62 -7.87 -14.11
N ILE A 167 8.24 -6.85 -13.52
CA ILE A 167 8.54 -5.59 -14.22
C ILE A 167 9.50 -5.82 -15.38
N ALA A 168 10.56 -6.61 -15.20
CA ALA A 168 11.50 -6.93 -16.27
C ALA A 168 10.81 -7.70 -17.41
N LEU A 169 10.03 -8.75 -17.10
CA LEU A 169 9.31 -9.53 -18.09
C LEU A 169 8.22 -8.73 -18.81
N SER A 170 7.51 -7.84 -18.11
CA SER A 170 6.48 -6.98 -18.74
C SER A 170 7.04 -6.01 -19.80
N ARG A 171 8.37 -5.83 -19.85
CA ARG A 171 9.05 -5.00 -20.84
C ARG A 171 9.56 -5.80 -22.04
N THR A 172 9.45 -7.13 -22.03
CA THR A 172 9.91 -7.97 -23.14
C THR A 172 8.78 -8.18 -24.15
N PRO A 173 9.10 -8.36 -25.44
CA PRO A 173 8.10 -8.63 -26.47
C PRO A 173 7.50 -10.05 -26.40
N GLU A 174 8.10 -10.95 -25.62
CA GLU A 174 7.68 -12.36 -25.50
C GLU A 174 6.48 -12.53 -24.57
N VAL A 175 6.32 -11.61 -23.60
CA VAL A 175 5.23 -11.64 -22.61
C VAL A 175 4.15 -10.65 -23.03
N LYS A 176 2.97 -11.17 -23.38
CA LYS A 176 1.90 -10.37 -24.01
C LYS A 176 0.96 -9.70 -23.01
N ASP A 177 0.97 -10.16 -21.77
CA ASP A 177 0.04 -9.75 -20.72
C ASP A 177 0.77 -9.72 -19.36
N PRO A 178 0.59 -8.68 -18.52
CA PRO A 178 1.02 -8.67 -17.13
C PRO A 178 0.69 -9.94 -16.33
N ILE A 179 -0.45 -10.59 -16.62
CA ILE A 179 -0.83 -11.86 -15.99
C ILE A 179 0.22 -12.95 -16.26
N GLN A 180 0.64 -13.09 -17.52
CA GLN A 180 1.64 -14.08 -17.92
C GLN A 180 3.01 -13.80 -17.26
N ALA A 181 3.39 -12.53 -17.07
CA ALA A 181 4.61 -12.17 -16.36
C ALA A 181 4.56 -12.63 -14.89
N MET A 182 3.44 -12.37 -14.20
CA MET A 182 3.25 -12.76 -12.80
C MET A 182 3.28 -14.28 -12.61
N GLU A 183 2.62 -15.05 -13.47
CA GLU A 183 2.64 -16.52 -13.42
C GLU A 183 4.04 -17.10 -13.69
N THR A 184 4.75 -16.55 -14.68
CA THR A 184 6.11 -16.98 -15.04
C THR A 184 7.08 -16.73 -13.88
N CYS A 185 7.03 -15.53 -13.28
CA CYS A 185 7.90 -15.17 -12.17
C CYS A 185 7.62 -15.98 -10.91
N LEU A 186 6.35 -16.23 -10.59
CA LEU A 186 5.99 -17.05 -9.44
C LEU A 186 6.49 -18.50 -9.63
N SER A 187 6.33 -19.06 -10.83
CA SER A 187 6.80 -20.41 -11.17
C SER A 187 8.33 -20.54 -11.15
N ALA A 188 9.06 -19.45 -11.42
CA ALA A 188 10.52 -19.41 -11.36
C ALA A 188 11.09 -19.36 -9.92
N GLU A 189 10.24 -19.14 -8.90
CA GLU A 189 10.66 -19.29 -7.51
C GLU A 189 10.78 -20.75 -7.09
N ASP A 190 10.10 -21.66 -7.79
CA ASP A 190 10.28 -23.09 -7.63
C ASP A 190 11.59 -23.55 -8.29
N PHE A 191 12.20 -24.58 -7.70
CA PHE A 191 13.44 -25.16 -8.20
C PHE A 191 13.25 -25.61 -9.66
N PRO A 192 14.10 -25.18 -10.62
CA PRO A 192 13.88 -25.49 -12.03
C PRO A 192 13.92 -27.00 -12.26
N ARG A 193 12.75 -27.62 -12.38
CA ARG A 193 12.62 -29.09 -12.48
C ARG A 193 13.26 -29.63 -13.75
N ASP A 194 13.37 -28.79 -14.78
CA ASP A 194 14.03 -29.13 -16.05
C ASP A 194 15.56 -29.12 -15.95
N LEU A 195 16.14 -28.30 -15.07
CA LEU A 195 17.59 -28.25 -14.86
C LEU A 195 18.05 -29.20 -13.76
N PHE A 196 17.17 -29.48 -12.81
CA PHE A 196 17.43 -30.32 -11.66
C PHE A 196 16.23 -31.25 -11.40
N PRO A 197 16.05 -32.30 -12.21
CA PRO A 197 15.04 -33.30 -11.94
C PRO A 197 15.29 -33.88 -10.54
N SER A 198 14.23 -34.03 -9.75
CA SER A 198 14.33 -34.64 -8.43
C SER A 198 15.03 -35.99 -8.56
N TYR A 199 16.11 -36.19 -7.79
CA TYR A 199 16.79 -37.48 -7.71
C TYR A 199 15.70 -38.56 -7.51
N GLN A 200 15.59 -39.47 -8.47
CA GLN A 200 14.70 -40.62 -8.33
C GLN A 200 15.15 -41.36 -7.06
N GLN A 201 14.20 -41.57 -6.14
CA GLN A 201 14.39 -42.40 -4.96
C GLN A 201 14.62 -43.86 -5.36
#